data_AF-A0A7S1VL18-F1
#
_entry.id   AF-A0A7S1VL18-F1
#
_cell.length_a   1.000
_cell.length_b   1.000
_cell.length_c   1.000
_cell.angle_alpha   90.00
_cell.angle_beta   90.00
_cell.angle_gamma   90.00
#
_symmetry.space_group_name_H-M   'P 1'
#
loop_
_entity.id
_entity.type
_entity.pdbx_description
1 polymer ?
#
loop_
_entity_poly.entity_id
_entity_poly.type
_entity_poly.pdbx_seq_one_letter_code
_entity_poly.pdbx_strand_id
1 'polypeptide(L)'
;LLQIICADQAQRSLQDGGSAFMKIAGYQPSTLVTDHNALDLDQAAIEDQLSSLSEETFGNAVKVYEQGGHSKSFATLQLSQPLTEDLPPGTHVRGRADDQDTVVKGKTKGVHQVNSDVLQVLYQVLEEQDSYVDCQVGGMAGFGEANRDGCFADSGTIMVDNRTDLSFDYTYNPRADNNNGRTIAVFSKDAGNRMRPSATAPYYSTFQKYVNYYGQPDYGDMFIVAAASPNGKATEFVSTRGNADFSSDLLQHPMAARKEGFRRGTVLLNIWMYVIRELEDAIDDCHRGDRDAHALNEAVAFWTGSLEGEDGSGTGVLMHGIADEFCAKMGTCDGDGNSMVNKEMFSLFEEGRDMLLLGLCKDTRRVKEKIENLMVVPLVQGMLWYANQEDPTSGNKANGAAFAAAVLPHVHHCNPMAADVVYEQMKVGYDTASPDFKAVKSAVEGSYGCMNIKCSQVGGVVNGNGDTKACSDGKNRKVAVIVPIFVGLGVVVVLGGMYVRRRATRKEPVVIDSSDGEFVGAESGQAVI
;
A
#
# COMPACT_ATOMS: atom_id res chain seq x y z
N LEU A 1 -33.27 -17.93 -21.89
CA LEU A 1 -32.21 -17.62 -22.87
C LEU A 1 -30.93 -17.09 -22.21
N LEU A 2 -30.96 -16.09 -21.31
CA LEU A 2 -29.75 -15.63 -20.59
C LEU A 2 -29.02 -16.74 -19.81
N GLN A 3 -29.73 -17.63 -19.12
CA GLN A 3 -29.11 -18.78 -18.41
C GLN A 3 -28.46 -19.82 -19.35
N ILE A 4 -28.88 -19.88 -20.62
CA ILE A 4 -28.35 -20.84 -21.60
C ILE A 4 -27.12 -20.26 -22.31
N ILE A 5 -27.06 -18.94 -22.48
CA ILE A 5 -25.89 -18.23 -23.03
C ILE A 5 -24.74 -18.20 -22.01
N CYS A 6 -25.03 -18.10 -20.71
CA CYS A 6 -24.01 -18.22 -19.66
C CYS A 6 -23.38 -19.62 -19.58
N ALA A 7 -24.15 -20.68 -19.85
CA ALA A 7 -23.63 -22.05 -19.86
C ALA A 7 -22.72 -22.32 -21.07
N ASP A 8 -23.04 -21.74 -22.24
CA ASP A 8 -22.29 -21.97 -23.48
C ASP A 8 -20.98 -21.16 -23.56
N GLN A 9 -20.92 -19.97 -22.93
CA GLN A 9 -19.65 -19.24 -22.77
C GLN A 9 -18.76 -19.84 -21.67
N ALA A 10 -19.33 -20.35 -20.58
CA ALA A 10 -18.58 -21.08 -19.56
C ALA A 10 -18.07 -22.44 -20.05
N GLN A 11 -18.76 -23.10 -21.00
CA GLN A 11 -18.29 -24.36 -21.60
C GLN A 11 -17.18 -24.14 -22.63
N ARG A 12 -17.11 -23.00 -23.31
CA ARG A 12 -16.00 -22.69 -24.24
C ARG A 12 -14.69 -22.35 -23.53
N SER A 13 -14.73 -21.81 -22.30
CA SER A 13 -13.52 -21.61 -21.48
C SER A 13 -13.05 -22.88 -20.78
N LEU A 14 -13.85 -23.96 -20.77
CA LEU A 14 -13.50 -25.25 -20.17
C LEU A 14 -12.95 -26.27 -21.19
N GLN A 15 -12.81 -25.91 -22.47
CA GLN A 15 -12.34 -26.81 -23.53
C GLN A 15 -10.85 -26.68 -23.89
N ASP A 16 -10.15 -25.67 -23.39
CA ASP A 16 -8.69 -25.73 -23.23
C ASP A 16 -8.44 -26.12 -21.78
N GLY A 17 -7.75 -27.23 -21.54
CA GLY A 17 -7.49 -27.78 -20.21
C GLY A 17 -6.70 -26.80 -19.33
N GLY A 18 -7.41 -25.91 -18.65
CA GLY A 18 -6.84 -24.88 -17.79
C GLY A 18 -6.08 -25.49 -16.63
N SER A 19 -4.75 -25.45 -16.71
CA SER A 19 -3.90 -25.40 -15.52
C SER A 19 -4.44 -24.26 -14.66
N ALA A 20 -5.05 -24.58 -13.52
CA ALA A 20 -5.40 -23.57 -12.54
C ALA A 20 -4.09 -23.05 -11.94
N PHE A 21 -3.83 -21.74 -12.01
CA PHE A 21 -2.69 -21.13 -11.32
C PHE A 21 -2.71 -21.51 -9.84
N MET A 22 -1.54 -21.55 -9.18
CA MET A 22 -1.47 -21.90 -7.76
C MET A 22 -2.35 -21.00 -6.90
N LYS A 23 -2.96 -21.59 -5.87
CA LYS A 23 -3.80 -20.83 -4.94
C LYS A 23 -2.97 -19.90 -4.06
N ILE A 24 -3.61 -18.84 -3.60
CA ILE A 24 -3.05 -17.87 -2.64
C ILE A 24 -3.99 -17.89 -1.45
N ALA A 25 -3.61 -18.55 -0.34
CA ALA A 25 -4.45 -18.72 0.85
C ALA A 25 -5.92 -19.11 0.54
N GLY A 26 -6.10 -20.13 -0.29
CA GLY A 26 -7.39 -20.66 -0.72
C GLY A 26 -8.02 -19.94 -1.92
N TYR A 27 -7.60 -18.70 -2.21
CA TYR A 27 -8.06 -17.94 -3.38
C TYR A 27 -7.50 -18.53 -4.68
N GLN A 28 -8.36 -18.71 -5.67
CA GLN A 28 -7.98 -19.20 -7.00
C GLN A 28 -7.78 -18.02 -7.98
N PRO A 29 -6.54 -17.60 -8.30
CA PRO A 29 -6.32 -16.55 -9.27
C PRO A 29 -6.67 -17.01 -10.69
N SER A 30 -7.16 -16.07 -11.49
CA SER A 30 -7.51 -16.29 -12.91
C SER A 30 -6.42 -15.85 -13.89
N THR A 31 -5.32 -15.29 -13.38
CA THR A 31 -4.17 -14.79 -14.15
C THR A 31 -2.88 -15.07 -13.41
N LEU A 32 -1.76 -15.11 -14.13
CA LEU A 32 -0.43 -15.35 -13.55
C LEU A 32 0.01 -14.17 -12.65
N VAL A 33 0.11 -14.40 -11.34
CA VAL A 33 0.54 -13.38 -10.36
C VAL A 33 1.63 -13.86 -9.40
N THR A 34 2.31 -14.97 -9.70
CA THR A 34 3.38 -15.54 -8.86
C THR A 34 4.50 -14.55 -8.53
N ASP A 35 4.91 -13.73 -9.51
CA ASP A 35 5.89 -12.64 -9.33
C ASP A 35 5.40 -11.49 -8.43
N HIS A 36 4.10 -11.23 -8.39
CA HIS A 36 3.51 -10.24 -7.48
C HIS A 36 3.45 -10.79 -6.05
N ASN A 37 3.06 -12.07 -5.93
CA ASN A 37 2.92 -12.77 -4.67
C ASN A 37 4.28 -12.93 -3.95
N ALA A 38 5.36 -13.07 -4.72
CA ALA A 38 6.73 -13.15 -4.21
C ALA A 38 7.31 -11.81 -3.68
N LEU A 39 6.57 -10.69 -3.72
CA LEU A 39 7.04 -9.44 -3.12
C LEU A 39 7.24 -9.57 -1.59
N ASP A 40 6.53 -10.48 -0.95
CA ASP A 40 6.70 -10.76 0.47
C ASP A 40 8.08 -11.33 0.82
N LEU A 41 8.78 -11.95 -0.14
CA LEU A 41 10.16 -12.40 0.03
C LEU A 41 11.12 -11.21 0.21
N ASP A 42 10.86 -10.06 -0.44
CA ASP A 42 11.61 -8.82 -0.16
C ASP A 42 11.38 -8.35 1.28
N GLN A 43 10.13 -8.43 1.78
CA GLN A 43 9.82 -8.11 3.17
C GLN A 43 10.47 -9.11 4.14
N ALA A 44 10.47 -10.41 3.82
CA ALA A 44 11.10 -11.43 4.64
C ALA A 44 12.63 -11.23 4.71
N ALA A 45 13.27 -10.90 3.59
CA ALA A 45 14.70 -10.56 3.55
C ALA A 45 15.00 -9.29 4.37
N ILE A 46 14.13 -8.28 4.34
CA ILE A 46 14.22 -7.11 5.24
C ILE A 46 14.19 -7.55 6.71
N GLU A 47 13.23 -8.41 7.09
CA GLU A 47 13.07 -8.86 8.48
C GLU A 47 14.25 -9.69 8.97
N ASP A 48 14.78 -10.57 8.11
CA ASP A 48 15.98 -11.37 8.38
C ASP A 48 17.19 -10.47 8.66
N GLN A 49 17.45 -9.50 7.78
CA GLN A 49 18.56 -8.55 7.99
C GLN A 49 18.38 -7.73 9.27
N LEU A 50 17.16 -7.36 9.63
CA LEU A 50 16.90 -6.61 10.87
C LEU A 50 17.00 -7.48 12.14
N SER A 51 17.22 -8.79 12.06
CA SER A 51 17.32 -9.67 13.22
C SER A 51 18.55 -9.37 14.11
N SER A 52 19.69 -9.00 13.52
CA SER A 52 20.97 -8.81 14.21
C SER A 52 21.22 -7.42 14.82
N LEU A 53 20.34 -6.44 14.59
CA LEU A 53 20.43 -5.06 15.12
C LEU A 53 21.84 -4.43 14.94
N SER A 54 22.36 -4.41 13.71
CA SER A 54 23.59 -3.69 13.37
C SER A 54 23.35 -2.70 12.23
N GLU A 55 24.12 -1.60 12.16
CA GLU A 55 23.98 -0.62 11.07
C GLU A 55 24.29 -1.22 9.70
N GLU A 56 25.18 -2.21 9.62
CA GLU A 56 25.47 -2.95 8.38
C GLU A 56 24.24 -3.71 7.88
N THR A 57 23.63 -4.51 8.76
CA THR A 57 22.44 -5.31 8.41
C THR A 57 21.20 -4.44 8.22
N PHE A 58 21.12 -3.30 8.90
CA PHE A 58 20.11 -2.28 8.59
C PHE A 58 20.32 -1.71 7.19
N GLY A 59 21.55 -1.33 6.83
CA GLY A 59 21.88 -0.84 5.48
C GLY A 59 21.56 -1.86 4.39
N ASN A 60 21.68 -3.14 4.69
CA ASN A 60 21.25 -4.24 3.83
C ASN A 60 19.72 -4.28 3.67
N ALA A 61 18.95 -4.21 4.76
CA ALA A 61 17.49 -4.11 4.69
C ALA A 61 17.03 -2.90 3.84
N VAL A 62 17.72 -1.77 3.94
CA VAL A 62 17.45 -0.57 3.11
C VAL A 62 17.68 -0.86 1.62
N LYS A 63 18.73 -1.58 1.27
CA LYS A 63 18.97 -1.97 -0.13
C LYS A 63 17.85 -2.84 -0.68
N VAL A 64 17.34 -3.82 0.08
CA VAL A 64 16.19 -4.64 -0.35
C VAL A 64 14.93 -3.78 -0.52
N TYR A 65 14.65 -2.87 0.43
CA TYR A 65 13.51 -1.96 0.33
C TYR A 65 13.55 -1.10 -0.95
N GLU A 66 14.73 -0.55 -1.29
CA GLU A 66 14.89 0.36 -2.41
C GLU A 66 14.99 -0.36 -3.76
N GLN A 67 15.69 -1.49 -3.80
CA GLN A 67 16.14 -2.15 -5.02
C GLN A 67 15.42 -3.48 -5.28
N GLY A 68 14.63 -3.99 -4.32
CA GLY A 68 13.95 -5.28 -4.38
C GLY A 68 14.92 -6.46 -4.46
N GLY A 69 14.41 -7.65 -4.67
CA GLY A 69 15.20 -8.85 -4.94
C GLY A 69 14.41 -9.93 -5.66
N HIS A 70 13.11 -9.97 -5.40
CA HIS A 70 12.24 -11.07 -5.81
C HIS A 70 11.24 -10.74 -6.90
N SER A 71 10.86 -9.48 -7.09
CA SER A 71 9.70 -9.13 -7.92
C SER A 71 10.07 -8.32 -9.15
N LYS A 72 9.53 -8.67 -10.33
CA LYS A 72 9.79 -8.01 -11.63
C LYS A 72 11.29 -7.95 -11.97
N SER A 73 12.01 -9.07 -11.77
CA SER A 73 13.44 -9.18 -12.02
C SER A 73 13.79 -8.95 -13.49
N PHE A 74 14.83 -8.16 -13.77
CA PHE A 74 15.34 -7.90 -15.11
C PHE A 74 16.85 -7.71 -15.14
N ALA A 75 17.48 -8.12 -16.25
CA ALA A 75 18.87 -7.82 -16.54
C ALA A 75 19.00 -6.49 -17.31
N THR A 76 20.05 -5.72 -17.03
CA THR A 76 20.50 -4.62 -17.89
C THR A 76 21.78 -5.06 -18.60
N LEU A 77 21.66 -5.39 -19.88
CA LEU A 77 22.74 -5.94 -20.69
C LEU A 77 23.41 -4.81 -21.49
N GLN A 78 24.75 -4.78 -21.47
CA GLN A 78 25.53 -3.89 -22.33
C GLN A 78 25.81 -4.61 -23.64
N LEU A 79 25.27 -4.09 -24.74
CA LEU A 79 25.46 -4.66 -26.06
C LEU A 79 26.85 -4.32 -26.60
N SER A 80 27.49 -5.30 -27.24
CA SER A 80 28.78 -5.14 -27.90
C SER A 80 28.68 -4.34 -29.19
N GLN A 81 27.49 -4.32 -29.81
CA GLN A 81 27.13 -3.49 -30.94
C GLN A 81 25.75 -2.88 -30.69
N PRO A 82 25.51 -1.60 -31.05
CA PRO A 82 24.20 -0.99 -30.86
C PRO A 82 23.10 -1.70 -31.65
N LEU A 83 21.86 -1.53 -31.18
CA LEU A 83 20.67 -2.03 -31.87
C LEU A 83 20.61 -1.49 -33.30
N THR A 84 20.30 -2.37 -34.25
CA THR A 84 20.17 -2.04 -35.68
C THR A 84 18.76 -1.56 -36.05
N GLU A 85 17.78 -1.82 -35.20
CA GLU A 85 16.40 -1.35 -35.30
C GLU A 85 15.78 -1.18 -33.92
N ASP A 86 14.63 -0.50 -33.84
CA ASP A 86 13.88 -0.35 -32.60
C ASP A 86 13.39 -1.72 -32.10
N LEU A 87 13.58 -1.98 -30.80
CA LEU A 87 12.98 -3.11 -30.10
C LEU A 87 11.87 -2.61 -29.16
N PRO A 88 10.59 -2.87 -29.47
CA PRO A 88 9.48 -2.47 -28.61
C PRO A 88 9.48 -3.28 -27.31
N PRO A 89 8.85 -2.79 -26.22
CA PRO A 89 8.68 -3.53 -24.99
C PRO A 89 7.87 -4.81 -25.23
N GLY A 90 8.17 -5.86 -24.46
CA GLY A 90 7.47 -7.15 -24.59
C GLY A 90 7.98 -8.03 -25.73
N THR A 91 9.03 -7.60 -26.46
CA THR A 91 9.68 -8.43 -27.48
C THR A 91 10.33 -9.63 -26.81
N HIS A 92 9.93 -10.83 -27.21
CA HIS A 92 10.46 -12.06 -26.62
C HIS A 92 11.91 -12.29 -27.08
N VAL A 93 12.76 -12.58 -26.12
CA VAL A 93 14.18 -12.80 -26.33
C VAL A 93 14.65 -14.00 -25.53
N ARG A 94 15.75 -14.59 -25.97
CA ARG A 94 16.39 -15.71 -25.29
C ARG A 94 17.91 -15.60 -25.32
N GLY A 95 18.54 -16.09 -24.26
CA GLY A 95 19.98 -16.21 -24.10
C GLY A 95 20.33 -17.53 -23.42
N ARG A 96 21.51 -17.59 -22.81
CA ARG A 96 21.99 -18.75 -22.05
C ARG A 96 22.37 -18.35 -20.64
N ALA A 97 22.25 -19.29 -19.70
CA ALA A 97 22.85 -19.16 -18.37
C ALA A 97 24.35 -19.49 -18.42
N ASP A 98 25.06 -19.32 -17.30
CA ASP A 98 26.50 -19.57 -17.18
C ASP A 98 26.90 -21.00 -17.59
N ASP A 99 26.01 -21.99 -17.37
CA ASP A 99 26.23 -23.38 -17.77
C ASP A 99 26.20 -23.63 -19.29
N GLN A 100 25.82 -22.62 -20.08
CA GLN A 100 25.64 -22.65 -21.54
C GLN A 100 24.54 -23.60 -22.07
N ASP A 101 24.04 -24.50 -21.25
CA ASP A 101 23.02 -25.49 -21.60
C ASP A 101 21.60 -24.97 -21.33
N THR A 102 21.43 -24.20 -20.25
CA THR A 102 20.14 -23.66 -19.81
C THR A 102 19.75 -22.46 -20.69
N VAL A 103 18.55 -22.52 -21.27
CA VAL A 103 17.98 -21.42 -22.05
C VAL A 103 17.28 -20.46 -21.10
N VAL A 104 17.76 -19.23 -21.05
CA VAL A 104 17.12 -18.16 -20.28
C VAL A 104 16.21 -17.37 -21.19
N LYS A 105 14.93 -17.26 -20.82
CA LYS A 105 13.90 -16.56 -21.59
C LYS A 105 13.51 -15.27 -20.91
N GLY A 106 13.14 -14.28 -21.71
CA GLY A 106 12.66 -13.01 -21.21
C GLY A 106 11.96 -12.17 -22.27
N LYS A 107 11.65 -10.95 -21.88
CA LYS A 107 11.05 -9.93 -22.74
C LYS A 107 11.75 -8.60 -22.56
N THR A 108 11.91 -7.83 -23.62
CA THR A 108 12.45 -6.48 -23.52
C THR A 108 11.61 -5.61 -22.58
N LYS A 109 12.28 -4.85 -21.71
CA LYS A 109 11.65 -3.99 -20.70
C LYS A 109 11.81 -2.52 -21.10
N GLY A 110 10.71 -1.92 -21.53
CA GLY A 110 10.70 -0.56 -22.05
C GLY A 110 10.99 -0.49 -23.55
N VAL A 111 11.01 0.73 -24.08
CA VAL A 111 11.30 0.98 -25.50
C VAL A 111 12.81 1.11 -25.66
N HIS A 112 13.39 0.32 -26.55
CA HIS A 112 14.80 0.44 -26.93
C HIS A 112 14.91 0.92 -28.38
N GLN A 113 15.51 2.08 -28.58
CA GLN A 113 15.63 2.68 -29.91
C GLN A 113 16.86 2.16 -30.65
N VAL A 114 16.81 2.23 -31.98
CA VAL A 114 17.97 2.03 -32.86
C VAL A 114 19.17 2.85 -32.35
N ASN A 115 20.36 2.26 -32.43
CA ASN A 115 21.61 2.75 -31.88
C ASN A 115 21.72 2.75 -30.34
N SER A 116 20.75 2.20 -29.60
CA SER A 116 20.94 1.93 -28.18
C SER A 116 21.94 0.78 -27.98
N ASP A 117 22.85 0.93 -27.05
CA ASP A 117 23.83 -0.07 -26.63
C ASP A 117 23.43 -0.74 -25.29
N VAL A 118 22.22 -0.46 -24.79
CA VAL A 118 21.69 -1.03 -23.55
C VAL A 118 20.36 -1.73 -23.83
N LEU A 119 20.28 -3.00 -23.42
CA LEU A 119 19.07 -3.80 -23.53
C LEU A 119 18.61 -4.24 -22.14
N GLN A 120 17.38 -3.90 -21.76
CA GLN A 120 16.80 -4.40 -20.52
C GLN A 120 15.90 -5.58 -20.83
N VAL A 121 16.11 -6.69 -20.14
CA VAL A 121 15.36 -7.93 -20.36
C VAL A 121 14.72 -8.37 -19.05
N LEU A 122 13.38 -8.27 -18.99
CA LEU A 122 12.58 -8.85 -17.91
C LEU A 122 12.63 -10.37 -18.03
N TYR A 123 13.02 -11.06 -16.96
CA TYR A 123 13.04 -12.51 -16.91
C TYR A 123 11.63 -13.09 -17.04
N GLN A 124 11.53 -14.28 -17.63
CA GLN A 124 10.25 -14.98 -17.73
C GLN A 124 9.73 -15.34 -16.33
N VAL A 125 8.44 -15.07 -16.11
CA VAL A 125 7.70 -15.52 -14.92
C VAL A 125 6.99 -16.84 -15.22
N LEU A 126 7.07 -17.79 -14.29
CA LEU A 126 6.47 -19.13 -14.36
C LEU A 126 5.27 -19.27 -13.40
N GLU A 127 4.40 -20.24 -13.68
CA GLU A 127 3.15 -20.49 -12.94
C GLU A 127 3.36 -21.12 -11.57
N GLU A 128 4.50 -21.80 -11.37
CA GLU A 128 4.90 -22.43 -10.12
C GLU A 128 5.43 -21.36 -9.17
N GLN A 129 4.87 -21.25 -7.96
CA GLN A 129 5.25 -20.21 -7.02
C GLN A 129 6.67 -20.40 -6.48
N ASP A 130 7.14 -21.64 -6.31
CA ASP A 130 8.48 -21.93 -5.76
C ASP A 130 9.61 -21.63 -6.77
N SER A 131 9.32 -21.67 -8.07
CA SER A 131 10.28 -21.42 -9.15
C SER A 131 9.78 -20.32 -10.11
N TYR A 132 9.04 -19.35 -9.58
CA TYR A 132 8.35 -18.35 -10.38
C TYR A 132 9.31 -17.51 -11.24
N VAL A 133 10.52 -17.24 -10.73
CA VAL A 133 11.65 -16.61 -11.44
C VAL A 133 12.96 -17.16 -10.87
N ASP A 134 13.83 -17.67 -11.72
CA ASP A 134 15.10 -18.31 -11.32
C ASP A 134 16.31 -17.34 -11.22
N CYS A 135 16.11 -16.05 -11.49
CA CYS A 135 17.11 -14.99 -11.29
C CYS A 135 16.60 -13.93 -10.30
N GLN A 136 17.13 -13.96 -9.07
CA GLN A 136 16.72 -13.14 -7.93
C GLN A 136 17.97 -12.54 -7.29
N VAL A 137 18.29 -11.30 -7.66
CA VAL A 137 19.54 -10.64 -7.23
C VAL A 137 19.23 -9.29 -6.60
N GLY A 138 19.01 -8.25 -7.40
CA GLY A 138 18.61 -6.92 -6.92
C GLY A 138 19.47 -6.42 -5.76
N GLY A 139 18.80 -5.89 -4.74
CA GLY A 139 19.37 -5.40 -3.50
C GLY A 139 20.08 -6.48 -2.66
N MET A 140 19.92 -7.77 -2.95
CA MET A 140 20.57 -8.89 -2.23
C MET A 140 21.98 -9.22 -2.77
N ALA A 141 22.45 -8.53 -3.81
CA ALA A 141 23.74 -8.76 -4.46
C ALA A 141 24.98 -8.82 -3.53
N GLY A 142 24.89 -8.23 -2.32
CA GLY A 142 25.99 -8.15 -1.35
C GLY A 142 25.73 -8.85 -0.02
N PHE A 143 24.56 -9.43 0.18
CA PHE A 143 24.15 -10.08 1.44
C PHE A 143 22.88 -10.92 1.17
N GLY A 144 22.83 -12.13 1.72
CA GLY A 144 21.70 -13.05 1.49
C GLY A 144 21.91 -14.01 0.30
N GLU A 145 20.91 -14.86 0.09
CA GLU A 145 20.92 -15.95 -0.89
C GLU A 145 20.42 -15.46 -2.27
N ALA A 146 21.18 -14.57 -2.92
CA ALA A 146 20.88 -14.18 -4.29
C ALA A 146 20.90 -15.41 -5.22
N ASN A 147 19.75 -15.78 -5.78
CA ASN A 147 19.62 -16.87 -6.73
C ASN A 147 20.05 -16.40 -8.12
N ARG A 148 21.03 -17.11 -8.70
CA ARG A 148 21.58 -16.79 -10.03
C ARG A 148 21.40 -17.90 -11.06
N ASP A 149 20.74 -18.99 -10.69
CA ASP A 149 20.69 -20.20 -11.51
C ASP A 149 19.97 -19.96 -12.85
N GLY A 150 18.99 -19.05 -12.88
CA GLY A 150 18.28 -18.62 -14.08
C GLY A 150 18.72 -17.28 -14.66
N CYS A 151 19.83 -16.70 -14.18
CA CYS A 151 20.35 -15.46 -14.75
C CYS A 151 21.07 -15.72 -16.08
N PHE A 152 21.16 -14.68 -16.92
CA PHE A 152 21.97 -14.74 -18.14
C PHE A 152 23.47 -15.02 -17.81
N ALA A 153 24.22 -15.54 -18.78
CA ALA A 153 25.67 -15.68 -18.65
C ALA A 153 26.37 -14.31 -18.69
N ASP A 154 27.49 -14.13 -17.98
CA ASP A 154 28.24 -12.85 -17.88
C ASP A 154 28.56 -12.19 -19.24
N SER A 155 28.61 -13.00 -20.29
CA SER A 155 28.67 -12.61 -21.68
C SER A 155 27.96 -13.67 -22.53
N GLY A 156 27.43 -13.24 -23.66
CA GLY A 156 26.74 -14.17 -24.56
C GLY A 156 26.03 -13.44 -25.68
N THR A 157 25.08 -14.14 -26.30
CA THR A 157 24.27 -13.60 -27.39
C THR A 157 22.80 -13.64 -26.99
N ILE A 158 22.12 -12.49 -27.03
CA ILE A 158 20.66 -12.41 -26.96
C ILE A 158 20.09 -12.56 -28.37
N MET A 159 19.18 -13.52 -28.54
CA MET A 159 18.44 -13.73 -29.78
C MET A 159 17.01 -13.22 -29.62
N VAL A 160 16.48 -12.56 -30.65
CA VAL A 160 15.06 -12.21 -30.72
C VAL A 160 14.27 -13.42 -31.22
N ASP A 161 13.24 -13.81 -30.49
CA ASP A 161 12.42 -14.97 -30.86
C ASP A 161 11.75 -14.76 -32.22
N ASN A 162 11.73 -15.82 -33.04
CA ASN A 162 11.20 -15.82 -34.41
C ASN A 162 11.94 -14.88 -35.40
N ARG A 163 13.11 -14.35 -35.04
CA ARG A 163 13.97 -13.52 -35.91
C ARG A 163 15.40 -14.07 -35.92
N THR A 164 15.73 -14.90 -36.91
CA THR A 164 17.07 -15.49 -37.03
C THR A 164 18.15 -14.49 -37.44
N ASP A 165 17.74 -13.31 -37.91
CA ASP A 165 18.60 -12.21 -38.36
C ASP A 165 18.95 -11.22 -37.23
N LEU A 166 18.29 -11.32 -36.07
CA LEU A 166 18.49 -10.42 -34.94
C LEU A 166 19.10 -11.12 -33.74
N SER A 167 20.38 -10.89 -33.56
CA SER A 167 21.12 -11.33 -32.40
C SER A 167 22.12 -10.27 -31.96
N PHE A 168 22.24 -10.06 -30.65
CA PHE A 168 23.12 -9.05 -30.07
C PHE A 168 24.02 -9.69 -29.05
N ASP A 169 25.33 -9.61 -29.29
CA ASP A 169 26.32 -10.00 -28.30
C ASP A 169 26.33 -8.97 -27.18
N TYR A 170 26.48 -9.43 -25.94
CA TYR A 170 26.45 -8.59 -24.76
C TYR A 170 27.50 -8.99 -23.73
N THR A 171 27.79 -8.04 -22.84
CA THR A 171 28.45 -8.28 -21.56
C THR A 171 27.58 -7.72 -20.45
N TYR A 172 27.62 -8.32 -19.27
CA TYR A 172 26.95 -7.81 -18.08
C TYR A 172 27.54 -8.45 -16.82
N ASN A 173 27.33 -7.86 -15.65
CA ASN A 173 27.73 -8.43 -14.36
C ASN A 173 26.53 -9.10 -13.68
N PRO A 174 26.46 -10.45 -13.63
CA PRO A 174 25.34 -11.17 -12.99
C PRO A 174 25.09 -10.82 -11.52
N ARG A 175 26.07 -10.25 -10.84
CA ARG A 175 25.93 -9.83 -9.43
C ARG A 175 25.44 -8.40 -9.26
N ALA A 176 25.56 -7.54 -10.26
CA ALA A 176 25.27 -6.11 -10.11
C ALA A 176 24.21 -5.59 -11.07
N ASP A 177 24.09 -6.19 -12.25
CA ASP A 177 23.27 -5.67 -13.34
C ASP A 177 21.91 -6.39 -13.45
N ASN A 178 21.58 -7.20 -12.44
CA ASN A 178 20.25 -7.79 -12.23
C ASN A 178 19.48 -6.93 -11.21
N ASN A 179 18.36 -6.36 -11.66
CA ASN A 179 17.59 -5.35 -10.96
C ASN A 179 16.12 -5.79 -10.82
N ASN A 180 15.36 -5.13 -9.96
CA ASN A 180 13.93 -5.41 -9.78
C ASN A 180 13.08 -4.18 -10.13
N GLY A 181 12.07 -4.38 -10.97
CA GLY A 181 11.18 -3.31 -11.44
C GLY A 181 10.05 -3.00 -10.47
N ARG A 182 9.85 -3.83 -9.45
CA ARG A 182 8.84 -3.69 -8.41
C ARG A 182 9.55 -3.77 -7.07
N THR A 183 9.54 -2.67 -6.32
CA THR A 183 10.18 -2.57 -5.01
C THR A 183 9.20 -1.94 -4.03
N ILE A 184 9.31 -2.27 -2.75
CA ILE A 184 8.42 -1.72 -1.73
C ILE A 184 8.54 -0.19 -1.65
N ALA A 185 9.72 0.38 -1.91
CA ALA A 185 9.92 1.82 -1.95
C ALA A 185 9.12 2.52 -3.07
N VAL A 186 9.07 1.93 -4.26
CA VAL A 186 8.42 2.58 -5.41
C VAL A 186 6.91 2.76 -5.20
N PHE A 187 6.30 1.91 -4.38
CA PHE A 187 4.86 1.99 -4.06
C PHE A 187 4.47 3.32 -3.42
N SER A 188 5.33 3.91 -2.59
CA SER A 188 5.11 5.25 -2.04
C SER A 188 5.78 6.35 -2.86
N LYS A 189 7.02 6.14 -3.35
CA LYS A 189 7.75 7.16 -4.13
C LYS A 189 6.99 7.60 -5.40
N ASP A 190 6.26 6.67 -6.03
CA ASP A 190 5.47 6.93 -7.25
C ASP A 190 3.96 7.03 -7.00
N ALA A 191 3.51 7.00 -5.73
CA ALA A 191 2.08 7.03 -5.39
C ALA A 191 1.38 8.28 -5.93
N GLY A 192 2.11 9.40 -6.00
CA GLY A 192 1.62 10.63 -6.61
C GLY A 192 1.17 10.42 -8.06
N ASN A 193 1.84 9.60 -8.86
CA ASN A 193 1.43 9.37 -10.25
C ASN A 193 0.40 8.24 -10.36
N ARG A 194 0.49 7.22 -9.51
CA ARG A 194 -0.31 6.00 -9.62
C ARG A 194 -1.64 6.05 -8.90
N MET A 195 -1.83 6.82 -7.83
CA MET A 195 -3.07 6.77 -7.06
C MET A 195 -4.22 7.59 -7.65
N ARG A 196 -4.31 7.63 -8.99
CA ARG A 196 -5.32 8.36 -9.78
C ARG A 196 -5.52 7.67 -11.14
N PRO A 197 -6.72 7.77 -11.76
CA PRO A 197 -7.00 7.13 -13.05
C PRO A 197 -6.32 7.82 -14.25
N SER A 198 -5.94 9.09 -14.08
CA SER A 198 -5.18 9.86 -15.08
C SER A 198 -4.43 11.00 -14.41
N ALA A 199 -3.44 11.59 -15.11
CA ALA A 199 -2.58 12.65 -14.56
C ALA A 199 -3.36 13.86 -14.00
N THR A 200 -4.50 14.19 -14.60
CA THR A 200 -5.34 15.35 -14.21
C THR A 200 -6.51 15.00 -13.30
N ALA A 201 -6.77 13.70 -13.08
CA ALA A 201 -7.83 13.26 -12.20
C ALA A 201 -7.45 13.47 -10.72
N PRO A 202 -8.45 13.66 -9.83
CA PRO A 202 -8.21 13.60 -8.39
C PRO A 202 -7.69 12.22 -7.99
N TYR A 203 -7.05 12.17 -6.84
CA TYR A 203 -6.64 10.90 -6.24
C TYR A 203 -7.85 10.02 -5.90
N TYR A 204 -7.64 8.70 -5.86
CA TYR A 204 -8.64 7.77 -5.33
C TYR A 204 -8.98 8.12 -3.88
N SER A 205 -10.24 7.85 -3.50
CA SER A 205 -10.84 8.43 -2.29
C SER A 205 -10.09 8.08 -1.00
N THR A 206 -9.59 6.85 -0.87
CA THR A 206 -8.82 6.43 0.30
C THR A 206 -7.45 7.10 0.33
N PHE A 207 -6.69 7.07 -0.76
CA PHE A 207 -5.40 7.77 -0.84
C PHE A 207 -5.51 9.28 -0.60
N GLN A 208 -6.58 9.90 -1.08
CA GLN A 208 -6.85 11.32 -0.84
C GLN A 208 -6.94 11.65 0.66
N LYS A 209 -7.44 10.74 1.52
CA LYS A 209 -7.46 10.92 2.98
C LYS A 209 -6.04 11.01 3.53
N TYR A 210 -5.11 10.19 3.03
CA TYR A 210 -3.71 10.19 3.42
C TYR A 210 -2.99 11.45 2.94
N VAL A 211 -3.18 11.84 1.68
CA VAL A 211 -2.64 13.11 1.16
C VAL A 211 -3.18 14.31 1.95
N ASN A 212 -4.46 14.32 2.31
CA ASN A 212 -5.03 15.39 3.13
C ASN A 212 -4.44 15.41 4.54
N TYR A 213 -4.19 14.24 5.14
CA TYR A 213 -3.62 14.15 6.47
C TYR A 213 -2.16 14.58 6.49
N TYR A 214 -1.30 13.97 5.67
CA TYR A 214 0.14 14.20 5.64
C TYR A 214 0.57 15.42 4.82
N GLY A 215 -0.23 15.83 3.83
CA GLY A 215 0.05 16.97 2.94
C GLY A 215 0.86 16.60 1.70
N GLN A 216 1.15 15.32 1.47
CA GLN A 216 2.02 14.84 0.40
C GLN A 216 1.78 13.36 0.06
N PRO A 217 2.07 12.91 -1.17
CA PRO A 217 1.74 11.57 -1.64
C PRO A 217 2.75 10.48 -1.23
N ASP A 218 4.00 10.84 -0.98
CA ASP A 218 5.11 9.94 -0.66
C ASP A 218 5.31 9.72 0.85
N TYR A 219 4.24 9.91 1.63
CA TYR A 219 4.28 9.91 3.10
C TYR A 219 4.84 8.61 3.70
N GLY A 220 4.56 7.45 3.07
CA GLY A 220 5.01 6.15 3.53
C GLY A 220 6.52 6.00 3.43
N ASP A 221 7.09 6.36 2.27
CA ASP A 221 8.54 6.39 2.06
C ASP A 221 9.23 7.34 3.03
N MET A 222 8.66 8.53 3.27
CA MET A 222 9.25 9.47 4.22
C MET A 222 9.28 8.93 5.65
N PHE A 223 8.23 8.23 6.10
CA PHE A 223 8.23 7.56 7.40
C PHE A 223 9.31 6.45 7.47
N ILE A 224 9.38 5.60 6.45
CA ILE A 224 10.32 4.47 6.40
C ILE A 224 11.77 4.96 6.33
N VAL A 225 12.05 5.95 5.48
CA VAL A 225 13.39 6.56 5.36
C VAL A 225 13.78 7.29 6.65
N ALA A 226 12.83 7.86 7.39
CA ALA A 226 13.11 8.46 8.69
C ALA A 226 13.60 7.41 9.72
N ALA A 227 12.98 6.23 9.74
CA ALA A 227 13.44 5.11 10.55
C ALA A 227 14.78 4.52 10.05
N ALA A 228 14.95 4.44 8.72
CA ALA A 228 16.14 3.88 8.08
C ALA A 228 17.41 4.71 8.25
N SER A 229 17.26 6.04 8.33
CA SER A 229 18.38 6.98 8.35
C SER A 229 19.36 6.64 9.48
N PRO A 230 20.68 6.79 9.28
CA PRO A 230 21.66 6.61 10.36
C PRO A 230 21.30 7.48 11.57
N ASN A 231 21.24 6.87 12.77
CA ASN A 231 20.75 7.47 14.01
C ASN A 231 19.26 7.88 14.03
N GLY A 232 18.50 7.54 12.99
CA GLY A 232 17.13 8.00 12.81
C GLY A 232 17.05 9.49 12.46
N LYS A 233 15.86 9.93 12.05
CA LYS A 233 15.53 11.36 11.92
C LYS A 233 14.04 11.58 12.20
N ALA A 234 13.68 12.84 12.38
CA ALA A 234 12.30 13.27 12.29
C ALA A 234 11.81 13.32 10.84
N THR A 235 10.55 12.95 10.62
CA THR A 235 9.84 13.34 9.39
C THR A 235 9.48 14.82 9.44
N GLU A 236 9.40 15.44 8.26
CA GLU A 236 8.94 16.82 8.10
C GLU A 236 7.80 16.85 7.08
N PHE A 237 6.61 16.39 7.48
CA PHE A 237 5.45 16.39 6.59
C PHE A 237 4.96 17.81 6.31
N VAL A 238 4.55 18.09 5.06
CA VAL A 238 4.04 19.40 4.63
C VAL A 238 2.87 19.89 5.51
N SER A 239 1.99 18.98 5.92
CA SER A 239 0.85 19.30 6.81
C SER A 239 1.24 19.54 8.27
N THR A 240 2.47 19.20 8.65
CA THR A 240 2.98 19.07 10.04
C THR A 240 2.31 17.98 10.89
N ARG A 241 1.32 17.25 10.36
CA ARG A 241 0.62 16.17 11.06
C ARG A 241 1.32 14.83 10.86
N GLY A 242 1.20 13.97 11.88
CA GLY A 242 1.67 12.58 11.80
C GLY A 242 3.19 12.44 11.86
N ASN A 243 3.93 13.48 12.26
CA ASN A 243 5.38 13.41 12.29
C ASN A 243 5.89 12.30 13.23
N ALA A 244 6.91 11.58 12.80
CA ALA A 244 7.59 10.54 13.55
C ALA A 244 9.05 10.91 13.76
N ASP A 245 9.53 10.91 15.01
CA ASP A 245 10.91 11.23 15.35
C ASP A 245 11.67 10.00 15.86
N PHE A 246 12.39 9.36 14.94
CA PHE A 246 13.23 8.20 15.23
C PHE A 246 14.61 8.57 15.80
N SER A 247 14.92 9.86 15.89
CA SER A 247 16.14 10.40 16.53
C SER A 247 15.90 10.88 17.96
N SER A 248 14.67 10.78 18.47
CA SER A 248 14.30 11.30 19.78
C SER A 248 15.11 10.67 20.93
N ASP A 249 15.64 11.52 21.82
CA ASP A 249 16.30 11.12 23.07
C ASP A 249 15.35 10.39 24.06
N LEU A 250 14.03 10.42 23.81
CA LEU A 250 13.03 9.68 24.58
C LEU A 250 13.03 8.17 24.24
N LEU A 251 13.74 7.76 23.19
CA LEU A 251 13.91 6.37 22.81
C LEU A 251 15.12 5.76 23.53
N GLN A 252 14.87 5.02 24.61
CA GLN A 252 15.92 4.30 25.35
C GLN A 252 16.72 3.33 24.47
N HIS A 253 16.07 2.71 23.48
CA HIS A 253 16.69 1.79 22.51
C HIS A 253 16.36 2.24 21.09
N PRO A 254 17.04 3.28 20.55
CA PRO A 254 16.65 3.92 19.29
C PRO A 254 16.78 2.98 18.09
N MET A 255 17.78 2.10 18.06
CA MET A 255 17.92 1.11 16.99
C MET A 255 16.78 0.09 16.96
N ALA A 256 16.24 -0.30 18.13
CA ALA A 256 15.07 -1.17 18.20
C ALA A 256 13.80 -0.45 17.71
N ALA A 257 13.64 0.84 18.03
CA ALA A 257 12.54 1.65 17.49
C ALA A 257 12.65 1.83 15.97
N ARG A 258 13.84 2.16 15.46
CA ARG A 258 14.12 2.28 14.02
C ARG A 258 13.82 0.99 13.28
N LYS A 259 14.27 -0.16 13.80
CA LYS A 259 13.96 -1.48 13.24
C LYS A 259 12.46 -1.68 13.05
N GLU A 260 11.69 -1.52 14.12
CA GLU A 260 10.25 -1.81 14.09
C GLU A 260 9.48 -0.77 13.26
N GLY A 261 9.90 0.50 13.30
CA GLY A 261 9.35 1.55 12.44
C GLY A 261 9.58 1.28 10.97
N PHE A 262 10.79 0.85 10.60
CA PHE A 262 11.12 0.46 9.22
C PHE A 262 10.31 -0.77 8.81
N ARG A 263 10.41 -1.86 9.57
CA ARG A 263 9.76 -3.15 9.30
C ARG A 263 8.24 -3.05 9.17
N ARG A 264 7.56 -2.33 10.07
CA ARG A 264 6.11 -2.18 9.99
C ARG A 264 5.71 -1.11 8.97
N GLY A 265 6.50 -0.05 8.82
CA GLY A 265 6.22 1.00 7.85
C GLY A 265 6.13 0.46 6.42
N THR A 266 7.03 -0.44 6.02
CA THR A 266 7.02 -1.07 4.70
C THR A 266 5.68 -1.76 4.38
N VAL A 267 5.14 -2.53 5.32
CA VAL A 267 3.87 -3.25 5.12
C VAL A 267 2.66 -2.33 5.29
N LEU A 268 2.59 -1.58 6.39
CA LEU A 268 1.40 -0.84 6.81
C LEU A 268 1.16 0.45 6.01
N LEU A 269 2.21 1.08 5.49
CA LEU A 269 2.12 2.37 4.78
C LEU A 269 2.30 2.21 3.26
N ASN A 270 3.24 1.36 2.83
CA ASN A 270 3.52 1.18 1.40
C ASN A 270 2.69 0.05 0.79
N ILE A 271 2.88 -1.21 1.24
CA ILE A 271 2.21 -2.38 0.64
C ILE A 271 0.69 -2.29 0.81
N TRP A 272 0.19 -1.97 2.01
CA TRP A 272 -1.24 -1.82 2.28
C TRP A 272 -1.92 -0.82 1.33
N MET A 273 -1.29 0.33 1.07
CA MET A 273 -1.83 1.33 0.15
C MET A 273 -1.73 0.85 -1.31
N TYR A 274 -0.74 0.04 -1.64
CA TYR A 274 -0.58 -0.52 -2.97
C TYR A 274 -1.62 -1.62 -3.28
N VAL A 275 -2.09 -2.38 -2.27
CA VAL A 275 -3.28 -3.24 -2.44
C VAL A 275 -4.48 -2.41 -2.90
N ILE A 276 -4.67 -1.20 -2.34
CA ILE A 276 -5.73 -0.28 -2.76
C ILE A 276 -5.51 0.22 -4.19
N ARG A 277 -4.26 0.48 -4.60
CA ARG A 277 -3.93 0.84 -5.99
C ARG A 277 -4.47 -0.20 -6.96
N GLU A 278 -4.13 -1.46 -6.73
CA GLU A 278 -4.49 -2.56 -7.63
C GLU A 278 -6.01 -2.82 -7.62
N LEU A 279 -6.67 -2.65 -6.47
CA LEU A 279 -8.14 -2.70 -6.42
C LEU A 279 -8.82 -1.58 -7.21
N GLU A 280 -8.27 -0.36 -7.23
CA GLU A 280 -8.80 0.72 -8.07
C GLU A 280 -8.48 0.50 -9.55
N ASP A 281 -7.28 0.01 -9.87
CA ASP A 281 -6.88 -0.26 -11.26
C ASP A 281 -7.76 -1.35 -11.87
N ALA A 282 -8.13 -2.39 -11.12
CA ALA A 282 -9.08 -3.40 -11.56
C ALA A 282 -10.43 -2.80 -11.99
N ILE A 283 -10.91 -1.76 -11.30
CA ILE A 283 -12.15 -1.07 -11.67
C ILE A 283 -11.94 -0.21 -12.92
N ASP A 284 -10.81 0.49 -12.99
CA ASP A 284 -10.47 1.32 -14.13
C ASP A 284 -10.28 0.51 -15.41
N ASP A 285 -9.62 -0.65 -15.34
CA ASP A 285 -9.47 -1.62 -16.43
C ASP A 285 -10.81 -2.16 -16.88
N CYS A 286 -11.68 -2.53 -15.94
CA CYS A 286 -13.05 -2.94 -16.25
C CYS A 286 -13.79 -1.84 -17.03
N HIS A 287 -13.65 -0.57 -16.63
CA HIS A 287 -14.24 0.56 -17.36
C HIS A 287 -13.61 0.80 -18.75
N ARG A 288 -12.34 0.44 -18.94
CA ARG A 288 -11.66 0.43 -20.25
C ARG A 288 -12.11 -0.74 -21.14
N GLY A 289 -12.91 -1.66 -20.61
CA GLY A 289 -13.45 -2.81 -21.33
C GLY A 289 -12.63 -4.08 -21.17
N ASP A 290 -11.61 -4.06 -20.31
CA ASP A 290 -10.93 -5.28 -19.88
C ASP A 290 -11.90 -6.17 -19.10
N ARG A 291 -11.74 -7.47 -19.26
CA ARG A 291 -12.54 -8.50 -18.60
C ARG A 291 -11.67 -9.55 -17.94
N ASP A 292 -10.37 -9.33 -17.78
CA ASP A 292 -9.57 -10.09 -16.86
C ASP A 292 -9.69 -9.52 -15.43
N ALA A 293 -9.20 -10.29 -14.47
CA ALA A 293 -9.16 -9.89 -13.07
C ALA A 293 -7.71 -9.68 -12.60
N HIS A 294 -6.80 -9.30 -13.52
CA HIS A 294 -5.36 -9.31 -13.25
C HIS A 294 -5.00 -8.42 -12.07
N ALA A 295 -5.36 -7.14 -12.10
CA ALA A 295 -5.09 -6.21 -11.01
C ALA A 295 -5.77 -6.64 -9.68
N LEU A 296 -6.96 -7.26 -9.73
CA LEU A 296 -7.55 -7.82 -8.50
C LEU A 296 -6.74 -9.01 -7.98
N ASN A 297 -6.23 -9.88 -8.85
CA ASN A 297 -5.35 -10.98 -8.46
C ASN A 297 -4.02 -10.46 -7.89
N GLU A 298 -3.49 -9.35 -8.43
CA GLU A 298 -2.32 -8.65 -7.86
C GLU A 298 -2.63 -8.10 -6.46
N ALA A 299 -3.81 -7.53 -6.23
CA ALA A 299 -4.23 -7.06 -4.92
C ALA A 299 -4.27 -8.21 -3.88
N VAL A 300 -4.78 -9.39 -4.27
CA VAL A 300 -4.75 -10.58 -3.39
C VAL A 300 -3.32 -11.00 -3.09
N ALA A 301 -2.46 -11.05 -4.11
CA ALA A 301 -1.04 -11.37 -3.95
C ALA A 301 -0.32 -10.41 -3.00
N PHE A 302 -0.51 -9.10 -3.13
CA PHE A 302 0.12 -8.10 -2.25
C PHE A 302 -0.48 -8.02 -0.85
N TRP A 303 -1.72 -8.45 -0.66
CA TRP A 303 -2.29 -8.61 0.68
C TRP A 303 -1.66 -9.81 1.41
N THR A 304 -1.43 -10.90 0.67
CA THR A 304 -1.20 -12.23 1.22
C THR A 304 0.28 -12.60 1.27
N GLY A 305 0.95 -12.59 0.13
CA GLY A 305 2.33 -13.06 0.00
C GLY A 305 2.43 -14.57 -0.26
N SER A 306 3.52 -14.96 -0.91
CA SER A 306 3.84 -16.35 -1.22
C SER A 306 4.07 -17.24 0.02
N LEU A 307 4.57 -16.68 1.12
CA LEU A 307 4.89 -17.38 2.37
C LEU A 307 3.66 -17.88 3.14
N GLU A 308 2.46 -17.42 2.79
CA GLU A 308 1.20 -17.95 3.32
C GLU A 308 0.84 -19.33 2.73
N GLY A 309 1.41 -19.65 1.56
CA GLY A 309 1.14 -20.87 0.83
C GLY A 309 -0.26 -20.94 0.21
N GLU A 310 -0.60 -22.12 -0.32
CA GLU A 310 -1.86 -22.34 -1.03
C GLU A 310 -3.10 -22.33 -0.12
N ASP A 311 -2.95 -22.65 1.17
CA ASP A 311 -4.06 -22.79 2.11
C ASP A 311 -4.13 -21.69 3.17
N GLY A 312 -3.11 -20.82 3.24
CA GLY A 312 -3.06 -19.70 4.19
C GLY A 312 -2.59 -20.10 5.58
N SER A 313 -2.01 -21.30 5.72
CA SER A 313 -1.45 -21.79 7.00
C SER A 313 0.04 -21.50 7.18
N GLY A 314 0.65 -20.81 6.20
CA GLY A 314 2.07 -20.47 6.19
C GLY A 314 2.47 -19.39 7.19
N THR A 315 3.68 -18.87 7.01
CA THR A 315 4.26 -17.83 7.89
C THR A 315 4.35 -16.50 7.15
N GLY A 316 3.21 -15.98 6.70
CA GLY A 316 3.17 -14.74 5.93
C GLY A 316 3.65 -13.53 6.72
N VAL A 317 4.35 -12.64 6.03
CA VAL A 317 4.93 -11.40 6.58
C VAL A 317 4.20 -10.14 6.11
N LEU A 318 3.11 -10.29 5.34
CA LEU A 318 2.28 -9.21 4.84
C LEU A 318 0.98 -9.06 5.66
N MET A 319 0.01 -8.32 5.12
CA MET A 319 -1.21 -7.95 5.84
C MET A 319 -2.09 -9.14 6.22
N HIS A 320 -2.08 -10.23 5.46
CA HIS A 320 -2.78 -11.47 5.83
C HIS A 320 -2.28 -12.01 7.18
N GLY A 321 -0.99 -12.33 7.29
CA GLY A 321 -0.38 -12.79 8.54
C GLY A 321 -0.45 -11.77 9.67
N ILE A 322 -0.39 -10.46 9.38
CA ILE A 322 -0.65 -9.42 10.38
C ILE A 322 -2.09 -9.50 10.90
N ALA A 323 -3.08 -9.72 10.03
CA ALA A 323 -4.46 -9.84 10.45
C ALA A 323 -4.69 -11.09 11.30
N ASP A 324 -4.00 -12.20 11.04
CA ASP A 324 -4.04 -13.40 11.88
C ASP A 324 -3.33 -13.17 13.23
N GLU A 325 -2.17 -12.48 13.23
CA GLU A 325 -1.48 -12.07 14.46
C GLU A 325 -2.42 -11.29 15.39
N PHE A 326 -3.13 -10.30 14.84
CA PHE A 326 -3.96 -9.40 15.64
C PHE A 326 -5.35 -9.94 15.93
N CYS A 327 -5.89 -10.86 15.12
CA CYS A 327 -7.14 -11.54 15.49
C CYS A 327 -6.97 -12.31 16.80
N ALA A 328 -5.81 -12.94 17.01
CA ALA A 328 -5.54 -13.74 18.20
C ALA A 328 -5.44 -12.86 19.45
N LYS A 329 -4.89 -11.66 19.27
CA LYS A 329 -4.75 -10.65 20.34
C LYS A 329 -6.06 -9.94 20.67
N MET A 330 -6.98 -9.85 19.71
CA MET A 330 -8.22 -9.08 19.83
C MET A 330 -9.49 -9.95 19.91
N GLY A 331 -9.34 -11.28 19.89
CA GLY A 331 -10.43 -12.23 20.07
C GLY A 331 -11.38 -12.29 18.87
N THR A 332 -10.84 -12.12 17.66
CA THR A 332 -11.61 -12.07 16.41
C THR A 332 -11.16 -13.11 15.38
N CYS A 333 -10.48 -14.17 15.81
CA CYS A 333 -10.21 -15.31 14.94
C CYS A 333 -11.43 -16.26 14.89
N ASP A 334 -11.48 -17.09 13.86
CA ASP A 334 -12.39 -18.23 13.81
C ASP A 334 -11.87 -19.42 14.64
N GLY A 335 -12.54 -20.57 14.53
CA GLY A 335 -12.22 -21.77 15.30
C GLY A 335 -10.86 -22.40 14.96
N ASP A 336 -10.30 -22.07 13.79
CA ASP A 336 -9.03 -22.62 13.30
C ASP A 336 -7.87 -21.63 13.54
N GLY A 337 -8.15 -20.48 14.15
CA GLY A 337 -7.16 -19.45 14.44
C GLY A 337 -6.97 -18.41 13.32
N ASN A 338 -7.77 -18.48 12.25
CA ASN A 338 -7.68 -17.57 11.13
C ASN A 338 -8.46 -16.28 11.39
N SER A 339 -7.98 -15.16 10.90
CA SER A 339 -8.67 -13.88 11.02
C SER A 339 -10.02 -13.91 10.31
N MET A 340 -11.09 -13.57 11.06
CA MET A 340 -12.43 -13.41 10.47
C MET A 340 -12.45 -12.33 9.38
N VAL A 341 -11.55 -11.35 9.44
CA VAL A 341 -11.40 -10.31 8.40
C VAL A 341 -10.83 -10.91 7.12
N ASN A 342 -9.75 -11.73 7.20
CA ASN A 342 -9.21 -12.43 6.04
C ASN A 342 -10.30 -13.29 5.40
N LYS A 343 -11.03 -14.07 6.20
CA LYS A 343 -12.14 -14.91 5.73
C LYS A 343 -13.23 -14.14 4.98
N GLU A 344 -13.70 -13.03 5.55
CA GLU A 344 -14.73 -12.20 4.90
C GLU A 344 -14.19 -11.54 3.62
N MET A 345 -12.96 -11.05 3.67
CA MET A 345 -12.34 -10.35 2.55
C MET A 345 -12.02 -11.28 1.37
N PHE A 346 -11.60 -12.53 1.62
CA PHE A 346 -11.33 -13.51 0.56
C PHE A 346 -12.61 -13.92 -0.18
N SER A 347 -13.73 -14.06 0.53
CA SER A 347 -15.03 -14.22 -0.12
C SER A 347 -15.38 -13.02 -1.02
N LEU A 348 -15.00 -11.81 -0.62
CA LEU A 348 -15.21 -10.60 -1.43
C LEU A 348 -14.23 -10.52 -2.61
N PHE A 349 -13.00 -11.01 -2.49
CA PHE A 349 -12.08 -11.10 -3.62
C PHE A 349 -12.63 -12.04 -4.70
N GLU A 350 -13.16 -13.20 -4.31
CA GLU A 350 -13.82 -14.12 -5.25
C GLU A 350 -15.06 -13.50 -5.92
N GLU A 351 -15.91 -12.83 -5.13
CA GLU A 351 -17.07 -12.10 -5.66
C GLU A 351 -16.64 -11.00 -6.65
N GLY A 352 -15.61 -10.23 -6.31
CA GLY A 352 -15.06 -9.17 -7.13
C GLY A 352 -14.47 -9.69 -8.44
N ARG A 353 -13.69 -10.77 -8.38
CA ARG A 353 -13.14 -11.47 -9.55
C ARG A 353 -14.27 -11.88 -10.50
N ASP A 354 -15.28 -12.57 -10.00
CA ASP A 354 -16.37 -13.09 -10.82
C ASP A 354 -17.18 -11.93 -11.46
N MET A 355 -17.35 -10.81 -10.75
CA MET A 355 -17.97 -9.61 -11.29
C MET A 355 -17.12 -8.94 -12.39
N LEU A 356 -15.79 -8.89 -12.25
CA LEU A 356 -14.88 -8.36 -13.28
C LEU A 356 -14.93 -9.18 -14.57
N LEU A 357 -14.92 -10.51 -14.46
CA LEU A 357 -15.05 -11.41 -15.61
C LEU A 357 -16.38 -11.22 -16.38
N LEU A 358 -17.42 -10.75 -15.68
CA LEU A 358 -18.74 -10.42 -16.26
C LEU A 358 -18.85 -8.95 -16.73
N GLY A 359 -17.83 -8.12 -16.52
CA GLY A 359 -17.83 -6.69 -16.85
C GLY A 359 -18.73 -5.84 -15.95
N LEU A 360 -19.04 -6.29 -14.72
CA LEU A 360 -19.93 -5.62 -13.77
C LEU A 360 -19.20 -4.56 -12.93
N CYS A 361 -18.47 -3.64 -13.58
CA CYS A 361 -17.53 -2.71 -12.92
C CYS A 361 -18.16 -1.90 -11.77
N LYS A 362 -19.42 -1.47 -11.91
CA LYS A 362 -20.13 -0.71 -10.87
C LYS A 362 -20.40 -1.55 -9.61
N ASP A 363 -20.71 -2.82 -9.78
CA ASP A 363 -20.96 -3.71 -8.65
C ASP A 363 -19.64 -4.18 -8.04
N THR A 364 -18.60 -4.42 -8.85
CA THR A 364 -17.23 -4.63 -8.37
C THR A 364 -16.75 -3.45 -7.51
N ARG A 365 -17.06 -2.20 -7.88
CA ARG A 365 -16.70 -1.02 -7.06
C ARG A 365 -17.26 -1.11 -5.64
N ARG A 366 -18.48 -1.62 -5.46
CA ARG A 366 -19.10 -1.79 -4.12
C ARG A 366 -18.43 -2.92 -3.33
N VAL A 367 -17.98 -3.96 -4.01
CA VAL A 367 -17.19 -5.05 -3.40
C VAL A 367 -15.84 -4.51 -2.92
N LYS A 368 -15.15 -3.76 -3.78
CA LYS A 368 -13.89 -3.06 -3.46
C LYS A 368 -14.03 -2.12 -2.26
N GLU A 369 -15.12 -1.37 -2.15
CA GLU A 369 -15.39 -0.52 -0.97
C GLU A 369 -15.56 -1.34 0.32
N LYS A 370 -16.17 -2.53 0.27
CA LYS A 370 -16.27 -3.41 1.44
C LYS A 370 -14.90 -3.96 1.84
N ILE A 371 -14.09 -4.38 0.86
CA ILE A 371 -12.72 -4.85 1.07
C ILE A 371 -11.90 -3.76 1.76
N GLU A 372 -11.91 -2.53 1.27
CA GLU A 372 -11.17 -1.42 1.92
C GLU A 372 -11.59 -1.17 3.37
N ASN A 373 -12.88 -1.25 3.69
CA ASN A 373 -13.34 -1.09 5.07
C ASN A 373 -12.76 -2.20 5.96
N LEU A 374 -12.74 -3.44 5.47
CA LEU A 374 -12.16 -4.59 6.18
C LEU A 374 -10.64 -4.46 6.34
N MET A 375 -9.93 -3.95 5.33
CA MET A 375 -8.48 -3.74 5.37
C MET A 375 -8.02 -2.80 6.51
N VAL A 376 -8.89 -1.89 6.97
CA VAL A 376 -8.60 -0.98 8.10
C VAL A 376 -8.66 -1.70 9.46
N VAL A 377 -9.43 -2.77 9.57
CA VAL A 377 -9.65 -3.49 10.84
C VAL A 377 -8.34 -3.97 11.48
N PRO A 378 -7.44 -4.72 10.80
CA PRO A 378 -6.19 -5.17 11.41
C PRO A 378 -5.26 -4.00 11.77
N LEU A 379 -5.35 -2.86 11.06
CA LEU A 379 -4.60 -1.65 11.43
C LEU A 379 -5.06 -1.09 12.79
N VAL A 380 -6.38 -0.99 12.98
CA VAL A 380 -6.98 -0.53 14.24
C VAL A 380 -6.71 -1.52 15.37
N GLN A 381 -6.78 -2.82 15.10
CA GLN A 381 -6.47 -3.87 16.06
C GLN A 381 -5.03 -3.76 16.56
N GLY A 382 -4.07 -3.63 15.65
CA GLY A 382 -2.66 -3.45 15.99
C GLY A 382 -2.41 -2.19 16.81
N MET A 383 -2.98 -1.06 16.38
CA MET A 383 -2.87 0.20 17.11
C MET A 383 -3.39 0.08 18.55
N LEU A 384 -4.59 -0.50 18.73
CA LEU A 384 -5.21 -0.67 20.04
C LEU A 384 -4.43 -1.64 20.94
N TRP A 385 -3.90 -2.72 20.38
CA TRP A 385 -3.07 -3.66 21.12
C TRP A 385 -1.81 -2.97 21.68
N TYR A 386 -1.11 -2.19 20.87
CA TYR A 386 0.07 -1.45 21.34
C TYR A 386 -0.29 -0.30 22.29
N ALA A 387 -1.42 0.37 22.09
CA ALA A 387 -1.91 1.40 23.01
C ALA A 387 -2.20 0.87 24.41
N ASN A 388 -2.49 -0.44 24.54
CA ASN A 388 -2.78 -1.10 25.81
C ASN A 388 -1.53 -1.63 26.55
N GLN A 389 -0.34 -1.46 25.98
CA GLN A 389 0.88 -1.97 26.62
C GLN A 389 1.31 -1.08 27.80
N GLU A 390 1.60 -1.70 28.93
CA GLU A 390 2.23 -1.05 30.08
C GLU A 390 3.76 -1.05 29.88
N ASP A 391 4.39 0.09 30.15
CA ASP A 391 5.83 0.34 30.03
C ASP A 391 6.46 -0.23 28.74
N PRO A 392 5.93 0.12 27.55
CA PRO A 392 6.36 -0.47 26.30
C PRO A 392 7.80 -0.13 25.97
N THR A 393 8.51 -1.13 25.44
CA THR A 393 9.84 -0.97 24.87
C THR A 393 9.85 0.04 23.72
N SER A 394 11.01 0.61 23.39
CA SER A 394 11.14 1.54 22.25
C SER A 394 10.66 0.90 20.93
N GLY A 395 10.87 -0.41 20.74
CA GLY A 395 10.35 -1.16 19.59
C GLY A 395 8.81 -1.26 19.59
N ASN A 396 8.19 -1.49 20.75
CA ASN A 396 6.72 -1.50 20.88
C ASN A 396 6.12 -0.11 20.66
N LYS A 397 6.77 0.95 21.15
CA LYS A 397 6.38 2.34 20.86
C LYS A 397 6.39 2.61 19.36
N ALA A 398 7.45 2.19 18.65
CA ALA A 398 7.56 2.37 17.21
C ALA A 398 6.55 1.52 16.41
N ASN A 399 6.29 0.27 16.83
CA ASN A 399 5.21 -0.53 16.24
C ASN A 399 3.86 0.17 16.39
N GLY A 400 3.51 0.62 17.60
CA GLY A 400 2.28 1.36 17.86
C GLY A 400 2.16 2.64 17.02
N ALA A 401 3.27 3.37 16.85
CA ALA A 401 3.33 4.54 16.00
C ALA A 401 3.12 4.22 14.51
N ALA A 402 3.67 3.11 14.00
CA ALA A 402 3.46 2.68 12.61
C ALA A 402 2.00 2.30 12.34
N PHE A 403 1.36 1.57 13.26
CA PHE A 403 -0.07 1.29 13.19
C PHE A 403 -0.92 2.57 13.28
N ALA A 404 -0.57 3.48 14.20
CA ALA A 404 -1.25 4.77 14.31
C ALA A 404 -1.10 5.60 13.03
N ALA A 405 0.09 5.64 12.42
CA ALA A 405 0.33 6.31 11.14
C ALA A 405 -0.61 5.79 10.04
N ALA A 406 -0.84 4.48 9.98
CA ALA A 406 -1.78 3.90 9.02
C ALA A 406 -3.26 4.23 9.34
N VAL A 407 -3.64 4.43 10.60
CA VAL A 407 -5.03 4.67 11.05
C VAL A 407 -5.41 6.16 11.07
N LEU A 408 -4.46 7.05 11.38
CA LEU A 408 -4.67 8.48 11.62
C LEU A 408 -5.37 9.20 10.45
N PRO A 409 -5.06 8.95 9.17
CA PRO A 409 -5.78 9.57 8.06
C PRO A 409 -7.28 9.24 8.03
N HIS A 410 -7.66 8.01 8.38
CA HIS A 410 -9.05 7.59 8.50
C HIS A 410 -9.73 8.30 9.68
N VAL A 411 -9.08 8.32 10.86
CA VAL A 411 -9.62 9.00 12.05
C VAL A 411 -9.76 10.49 11.79
N HIS A 412 -8.76 11.14 11.18
CA HIS A 412 -8.77 12.57 10.92
C HIS A 412 -9.86 12.97 9.94
N HIS A 413 -10.10 12.17 8.90
CA HIS A 413 -11.22 12.36 7.99
C HIS A 413 -12.57 12.33 8.72
N CYS A 414 -12.72 11.45 9.71
CA CYS A 414 -13.96 11.29 10.48
C CYS A 414 -14.11 12.32 11.62
N ASN A 415 -13.02 12.60 12.34
CA ASN A 415 -12.94 13.49 13.48
C ASN A 415 -11.48 13.94 13.70
N PRO A 416 -11.11 15.17 13.27
CA PRO A 416 -9.77 15.70 13.47
C PRO A 416 -9.29 15.72 14.92
N MET A 417 -10.17 16.07 15.87
CA MET A 417 -9.80 16.11 17.30
C MET A 417 -9.49 14.71 17.87
N ALA A 418 -10.20 13.69 17.40
CA ALA A 418 -9.90 12.31 17.78
C ALA A 418 -8.54 11.87 17.22
N ALA A 419 -8.18 12.31 16.02
CA ALA A 419 -6.87 12.03 15.44
C ALA A 419 -5.74 12.69 16.24
N ASP A 420 -5.94 13.92 16.74
CA ASP A 420 -4.96 14.59 17.60
C ASP A 420 -4.73 13.81 18.91
N VAL A 421 -5.80 13.31 19.54
CA VAL A 421 -5.70 12.44 20.72
C VAL A 421 -4.90 11.17 20.41
N VAL A 422 -5.23 10.47 19.32
CA VAL A 422 -4.51 9.25 18.92
C VAL A 422 -3.03 9.55 18.64
N TYR A 423 -2.73 10.62 17.91
CA TYR A 423 -1.37 10.99 17.56
C TYR A 423 -0.52 11.30 18.79
N GLU A 424 -1.02 12.14 19.71
CA GLU A 424 -0.25 12.51 20.91
C GLU A 424 0.07 11.32 21.81
N GLN A 425 -0.83 10.34 21.86
CA GLN A 425 -0.65 9.13 22.68
C GLN A 425 0.20 8.05 22.01
N MET A 426 0.32 8.06 20.68
CA MET A 426 0.92 6.95 19.92
C MET A 426 2.15 7.35 19.08
N LYS A 427 2.52 8.64 19.01
CA LYS A 427 3.70 9.09 18.26
C LYS A 427 4.99 8.43 18.74
N VAL A 428 5.99 8.35 17.85
CA VAL A 428 7.31 7.82 18.21
C VAL A 428 7.88 8.64 19.36
N GLY A 429 8.24 7.95 20.44
CA GLY A 429 8.88 8.60 21.60
C GLY A 429 7.97 9.53 22.39
N TYR A 430 6.66 9.26 22.53
CA TYR A 430 5.83 10.00 23.48
C TYR A 430 6.45 10.01 24.90
N ASP A 431 6.22 11.11 25.63
CA ASP A 431 6.92 11.49 26.87
C ASP A 431 6.36 10.84 28.15
N THR A 432 5.20 10.20 28.06
CA THR A 432 4.61 9.43 29.16
C THR A 432 5.20 8.03 29.26
N ALA A 433 5.02 7.39 30.42
CA ALA A 433 5.41 6.00 30.63
C ALA A 433 4.64 5.06 29.68
N SER A 434 3.32 5.25 29.57
CA SER A 434 2.42 4.47 28.70
C SER A 434 1.33 5.37 28.10
N PRO A 435 0.70 4.96 26.98
CA PRO A 435 -0.42 5.69 26.40
C PRO A 435 -1.65 5.64 27.32
N ASP A 436 -2.51 6.66 27.27
CA ASP A 436 -3.87 6.57 27.81
C ASP A 436 -4.73 5.74 26.86
N PHE A 437 -4.70 4.42 27.08
CA PHE A 437 -5.45 3.46 26.28
C PHE A 437 -6.95 3.81 26.18
N LYS A 438 -7.56 4.31 27.27
CA LYS A 438 -8.98 4.65 27.28
C LYS A 438 -9.27 5.82 26.36
N ALA A 439 -8.42 6.85 26.39
CA ALA A 439 -8.53 8.00 25.49
C ALA A 439 -8.36 7.57 24.02
N VAL A 440 -7.32 6.78 23.71
CA VAL A 440 -7.06 6.25 22.36
C VAL A 440 -8.25 5.42 21.85
N LYS A 441 -8.71 4.47 22.67
CA LYS A 441 -9.84 3.60 22.33
C LYS A 441 -11.11 4.40 22.09
N SER A 442 -11.47 5.32 22.99
CA SER A 442 -12.67 6.14 22.83
C SER A 442 -12.59 7.02 21.58
N ALA A 443 -11.42 7.55 21.24
CA ALA A 443 -11.22 8.38 20.06
C ALA A 443 -11.43 7.58 18.76
N VAL A 444 -10.83 6.39 18.67
CA VAL A 444 -10.93 5.57 17.45
C VAL A 444 -12.30 4.89 17.31
N GLU A 445 -12.90 4.36 18.39
CA GLU A 445 -14.23 3.73 18.35
C GLU A 445 -15.33 4.72 17.95
N GLY A 446 -15.18 5.99 18.35
CA GLY A 446 -16.06 7.07 17.91
C GLY A 446 -16.06 7.30 16.39
N SER A 447 -15.04 6.79 15.68
CA SER A 447 -14.88 6.92 14.23
C SER A 447 -15.35 5.70 13.44
N TYR A 448 -15.66 4.57 14.07
CA TYR A 448 -16.01 3.31 13.38
C TYR A 448 -17.20 3.44 12.44
N GLY A 449 -18.24 4.18 12.84
CA GLY A 449 -19.41 4.41 11.99
C GLY A 449 -19.08 5.19 10.70
N CYS A 450 -18.09 6.08 10.74
CA CYS A 450 -17.61 6.81 9.58
C CYS A 450 -16.66 5.96 8.71
N MET A 451 -15.84 5.10 9.34
CA MET A 451 -14.99 4.13 8.65
C MET A 451 -15.76 2.92 8.11
N ASN A 452 -17.04 2.78 8.45
CA ASN A 452 -17.90 1.64 8.09
C ASN A 452 -17.35 0.28 8.56
N ILE A 453 -16.79 0.25 9.78
CA ILE A 453 -16.35 -0.96 10.47
C ILE A 453 -17.14 -1.17 11.76
N LYS A 454 -17.15 -2.40 12.27
CA LYS A 454 -17.93 -2.81 13.44
C LYS A 454 -17.05 -3.08 14.65
N CYS A 455 -17.62 -2.90 15.84
CA CYS A 455 -17.00 -3.29 17.09
C CYS A 455 -16.67 -4.78 17.13
N SER A 456 -17.56 -5.64 16.61
CA SER A 456 -17.31 -7.10 16.54
C SER A 456 -16.19 -7.49 15.58
N GLN A 457 -15.91 -6.66 14.55
CA GLN A 457 -14.80 -6.90 13.64
C GLN A 457 -13.46 -6.52 14.29
N VAL A 458 -13.41 -5.42 15.05
CA VAL A 458 -12.18 -5.00 15.74
C VAL A 458 -11.93 -5.85 17.00
N GLY A 459 -12.96 -6.17 17.77
CA GLY A 459 -12.84 -6.94 19.00
C GLY A 459 -12.29 -6.13 20.18
N GLY A 460 -11.67 -6.83 21.12
CA GLY A 460 -11.09 -6.26 22.34
C GLY A 460 -9.94 -7.12 22.85
N VAL A 461 -9.04 -6.53 23.62
CA VAL A 461 -7.80 -7.20 24.06
C VAL A 461 -8.16 -8.50 24.81
N VAL A 462 -7.67 -9.64 24.30
CA VAL A 462 -7.88 -10.94 24.92
C VAL A 462 -7.24 -10.98 26.30
N ASN A 463 -7.94 -11.58 27.27
CA ASN A 463 -7.60 -11.56 28.70
C ASN A 463 -7.57 -10.15 29.33
N GLY A 464 -8.01 -9.12 28.60
CA GLY A 464 -8.21 -7.79 29.14
C GLY A 464 -9.41 -7.70 30.08
N ASN A 465 -9.37 -6.73 31.00
CA ASN A 465 -10.48 -6.39 31.89
C ASN A 465 -10.99 -4.94 31.65
N GLY A 466 -12.19 -4.64 32.15
CA GLY A 466 -12.74 -3.27 32.13
C GLY A 466 -12.79 -2.64 30.74
N ASP A 467 -12.02 -1.55 30.56
CA ASP A 467 -11.99 -0.68 29.37
C ASP A 467 -11.41 -1.37 28.12
N THR A 468 -10.81 -2.56 28.25
CA THR A 468 -10.20 -3.32 27.14
C THR A 468 -11.17 -4.19 26.34
N LYS A 469 -12.42 -4.32 26.80
CA LYS A 469 -13.46 -5.07 26.10
C LYS A 469 -13.82 -4.43 24.76
N ALA A 470 -14.33 -5.23 23.84
CA ALA A 470 -14.92 -4.74 22.59
C ALA A 470 -16.08 -3.78 22.90
N CYS A 471 -16.22 -2.72 22.09
CA CYS A 471 -17.45 -1.94 22.08
C CYS A 471 -18.64 -2.78 21.58
N SER A 472 -19.85 -2.23 21.64
CA SER A 472 -21.07 -2.92 21.20
C SER A 472 -21.54 -2.37 19.86
N ASP A 473 -21.82 -3.28 18.92
CA ASP A 473 -22.56 -2.99 17.70
C ASP A 473 -24.02 -2.68 18.04
N GLY A 474 -24.28 -1.48 18.53
CA GLY A 474 -25.64 -1.04 18.83
C GLY A 474 -26.48 -0.98 17.55
N LYS A 475 -27.72 -1.47 17.60
CA LYS A 475 -28.73 -1.13 16.58
C LYS A 475 -29.03 0.37 16.67
N ASN A 476 -28.43 1.17 15.78
CA ASN A 476 -28.66 2.61 15.61
C ASN A 476 -28.65 3.44 16.91
N ARG A 477 -27.48 3.94 17.33
CA ARG A 477 -27.42 5.11 18.22
C ARG A 477 -27.05 6.34 17.43
N LYS A 478 -27.98 7.31 17.39
CA LYS A 478 -27.70 8.69 16.99
C LYS A 478 -26.56 9.20 17.85
N VAL A 479 -25.46 9.62 17.23
CA VAL A 479 -24.26 10.14 17.89
C VAL A 479 -24.66 11.34 18.75
N ALA A 480 -24.50 11.22 20.07
CA ALA A 480 -24.50 12.36 20.97
C ALA A 480 -23.03 12.81 21.08
N VAL A 481 -22.71 13.93 20.43
CA VAL A 481 -21.41 14.59 20.57
C VAL A 481 -21.28 15.08 22.01
N ILE A 482 -20.42 14.44 22.80
CA ILE A 482 -19.99 14.97 24.09
C ILE A 482 -18.64 15.64 23.85
N VAL A 483 -18.62 16.98 23.80
CA VAL A 483 -17.38 17.76 23.82
C VAL A 483 -16.93 17.89 25.29
N PRO A 484 -15.74 17.39 25.68
CA PRO A 484 -15.19 17.74 26.98
C PRO A 484 -14.69 19.19 26.93
N ILE A 485 -15.28 20.04 27.78
CA ILE A 485 -14.82 21.43 27.98
C ILE A 485 -13.55 21.39 28.84
N PHE A 486 -12.39 21.63 28.25
CA PHE A 486 -11.20 22.02 28.99
C PHE A 486 -11.35 23.48 29.44
N VAL A 487 -11.56 23.70 30.74
CA VAL A 487 -11.62 25.04 31.34
C VAL A 487 -10.20 25.59 31.44
N GLY A 488 -9.79 26.35 30.42
CA GLY A 488 -8.66 27.28 30.53
C GLY A 488 -9.12 28.52 31.29
N LEU A 489 -8.44 28.85 32.39
CA LEU A 489 -8.65 30.08 33.17
C LEU A 489 -8.42 31.32 32.27
N GLY A 490 -9.51 31.93 31.81
CA GLY A 490 -9.53 33.23 31.15
C GLY A 490 -9.84 34.35 32.15
N VAL A 491 -8.91 35.28 32.28
CA VAL A 491 -9.03 36.52 33.06
C VAL A 491 -10.29 37.31 32.64
N VAL A 492 -11.09 37.67 33.65
CA VAL A 492 -12.32 38.45 33.54
C VAL A 492 -12.00 39.89 33.12
N VAL A 493 -12.55 40.33 31.99
CA VAL A 493 -12.76 41.76 31.69
C VAL A 493 -14.27 41.98 31.57
N VAL A 494 -14.81 42.66 32.58
CA VAL A 494 -16.19 43.11 32.69
C VAL A 494 -16.39 44.30 31.75
N LEU A 495 -17.33 44.23 30.80
CA LEU A 495 -18.06 45.41 30.35
C LEU A 495 -19.55 45.08 30.17
N GLY A 496 -20.36 45.89 30.85
CA GLY A 496 -21.78 45.69 31.08
C GLY A 496 -22.62 45.76 29.81
N GLY A 497 -23.71 44.99 29.82
CA GLY A 497 -24.66 44.94 28.71
C GLY A 497 -25.60 46.13 28.65
N MET A 498 -26.41 46.17 27.59
CA MET A 498 -27.78 46.68 27.63
C MET A 498 -28.58 46.01 26.51
N TYR A 499 -29.54 45.20 26.93
CA TYR A 499 -30.57 44.55 26.13
C TYR A 499 -31.73 45.54 25.92
N VAL A 500 -32.07 45.88 24.67
CA VAL A 500 -33.42 46.40 24.34
C VAL A 500 -33.92 45.74 23.06
N ARG A 501 -34.95 44.92 23.23
CA ARG A 501 -35.85 44.40 22.20
C ARG A 501 -36.97 45.43 22.01
N ARG A 502 -37.27 45.85 20.77
CA ARG A 502 -38.65 45.81 20.20
C ARG A 502 -38.79 46.45 18.80
N ARG A 503 -39.41 45.61 17.95
CA ARG A 503 -40.47 45.84 16.95
C ARG A 503 -40.15 46.49 15.60
N ALA A 504 -40.51 45.68 14.59
CA ALA A 504 -40.70 46.01 13.19
C ALA A 504 -41.90 46.94 12.94
N THR A 505 -41.77 47.79 11.92
CA THR A 505 -42.85 48.21 11.01
C THR A 505 -42.25 48.58 9.64
N ARG A 506 -42.83 48.01 8.57
CA ARG A 506 -42.57 48.31 7.16
C ARG A 506 -43.06 49.71 6.77
N LYS A 507 -42.40 50.34 5.78
CA LYS A 507 -43.00 51.04 4.62
C LYS A 507 -41.89 51.49 3.63
N GLU A 508 -41.89 50.91 2.44
CA GLU A 508 -41.29 51.40 1.17
C GLU A 508 -42.13 52.58 0.59
N PRO A 509 -41.83 53.17 -0.60
CA PRO A 509 -40.59 53.30 -1.38
C PRO A 509 -40.32 54.75 -1.86
N VAL A 510 -39.14 55.05 -2.42
CA VAL A 510 -38.98 56.11 -3.46
C VAL A 510 -38.00 55.64 -4.53
N VAL A 511 -38.47 55.67 -5.77
CA VAL A 511 -37.83 55.47 -7.07
C VAL A 511 -37.34 56.83 -7.59
N ILE A 512 -36.15 56.92 -8.21
CA ILE A 512 -35.76 57.58 -9.51
C ILE A 512 -34.30 57.11 -9.79
N ASP A 513 -33.98 56.22 -10.74
CA ASP A 513 -33.75 56.42 -12.21
C ASP A 513 -32.64 57.45 -12.51
N SER A 514 -31.69 57.35 -13.45
CA SER A 514 -31.31 56.47 -14.56
C SER A 514 -29.89 56.89 -14.99
N SER A 515 -29.24 56.08 -15.84
CA SER A 515 -28.41 56.50 -17.00
C SER A 515 -27.14 57.34 -16.76
N ASP A 516 -26.03 57.25 -17.48
CA ASP A 516 -25.51 56.48 -18.62
C ASP A 516 -24.07 57.00 -18.79
N GLY A 517 -23.23 56.31 -19.58
CA GLY A 517 -22.07 56.96 -20.21
C GLY A 517 -20.75 56.20 -20.16
N GLU A 518 -20.72 55.05 -20.82
CA GLU A 518 -19.84 54.76 -21.98
C GLU A 518 -18.75 55.81 -22.32
N PHE A 519 -17.48 55.40 -22.48
CA PHE A 519 -16.77 55.35 -23.78
C PHE A 519 -15.22 55.19 -23.71
N VAL A 520 -14.71 54.38 -24.67
CA VAL A 520 -13.38 54.30 -25.35
C VAL A 520 -12.13 54.05 -24.47
N GLY A 521 -11.18 53.14 -24.76
CA GLY A 521 -10.89 52.30 -25.92
C GLY A 521 -9.37 52.04 -26.05
N ALA A 522 -9.01 51.07 -26.91
CA ALA A 522 -7.69 50.81 -27.54
C ALA A 522 -6.54 50.29 -26.65
N GLU A 523 -5.60 49.44 -27.05
CA GLU A 523 -5.33 48.61 -28.24
C GLU A 523 -4.07 47.74 -27.91
N SER A 524 -3.90 46.63 -28.65
CA SER A 524 -2.62 46.03 -29.10
C SER A 524 -1.74 45.11 -28.21
N GLY A 525 -1.25 44.04 -28.87
CA GLY A 525 -0.03 43.26 -28.59
C GLY A 525 -0.26 41.82 -28.09
N GLN A 526 -0.29 40.74 -28.89
CA GLN A 526 0.87 39.97 -29.46
C GLN A 526 2.05 39.81 -28.47
N ALA A 527 2.71 38.66 -28.25
CA ALA A 527 2.72 37.33 -28.86
C ALA A 527 3.49 36.35 -27.93
N VAL A 528 3.21 35.05 -28.06
CA VAL A 528 4.12 33.87 -28.11
C VAL A 528 5.45 33.94 -27.33
N ILE A 529 5.65 33.04 -26.35
CA ILE A 529 6.40 31.76 -26.44
C ILE A 529 5.73 30.78 -25.47
#